data_AF-A0AAD6ZU35-F1
#
_entry.id   AF-A0AAD6ZU35-F1
#
_cell.length_a   1.000
_cell.length_b   1.000
_cell.length_c   1.000
_cell.angle_alpha   90.00
_cell.angle_beta   90.00
_cell.angle_gamma   90.00
#
_symmetry.space_group_name_H-M   'P 1'
#
loop_
_entity.id
_entity.type
_entity.pdbx_description
1 polymer ?
#
loop_
_entity_poly.entity_id
_entity_poly.type
_entity_poly.pdbx_seq_one_letter_code
_entity_poly.pdbx_strand_id
1 'polypeptide(L)'
;MARLSYLSAFAAFVVFRVSAQTAPQYGQCGGTGWTGATTCPANWSCTFSNAWYSQCLPGSATTTGPTTTVSTPVGTGGSTTVSSTSTASSGSATLAPGWSFVRAVEDPNFHKYLQSQVLGTASPAVLGDYTHAAQFQVVNGQLIQNADGSNLYAIVEPPANSTVVKLGLHWSTTPDTLGTFVFSGDSLEWSSPSVKRQQNNAWLVCPSGTTLSVFINLGAYAYMTPAGCADETLNAYTGTTAVP
;
A
#
# COMPACT_ATOMS: atom_id res chain seq x y z
N MET A 1 -13.82 -78.11 15.80
CA MET A 1 -14.42 -76.94 15.11
C MET A 1 -14.55 -75.81 16.13
N ALA A 2 -13.60 -74.88 16.16
CA ALA A 2 -13.60 -73.74 17.07
C ALA A 2 -14.41 -72.58 16.45
N ARG A 3 -15.32 -71.98 17.21
CA ARG A 3 -16.01 -70.73 16.84
C ARG A 3 -15.48 -69.59 17.72
N LEU A 4 -14.63 -68.76 17.12
CA LEU A 4 -14.23 -67.44 17.61
C LEU A 4 -15.22 -66.39 17.07
N SER A 5 -15.23 -65.20 17.68
CA SER A 5 -15.69 -63.88 17.16
C SER A 5 -16.94 -63.31 17.84
N TYR A 6 -17.07 -62.04 18.26
CA TYR A 6 -16.19 -60.88 18.45
C TYR A 6 -17.03 -59.91 19.34
N LEU A 7 -16.47 -59.36 20.42
CA LEU A 7 -17.10 -58.25 21.17
C LEU A 7 -16.74 -56.92 20.50
N SER A 8 -17.71 -56.25 19.86
CA SER A 8 -17.54 -54.88 19.35
C SER A 8 -17.71 -53.87 20.47
N ALA A 9 -16.64 -53.14 20.81
CA ALA A 9 -16.69 -51.94 21.65
C ALA A 9 -16.92 -50.69 20.77
N PHE A 10 -18.02 -49.97 21.00
CA PHE A 10 -18.29 -48.67 20.38
C PHE A 10 -17.57 -47.56 21.17
N ALA A 11 -16.53 -46.99 20.60
CA ALA A 11 -15.87 -45.79 21.13
C ALA A 11 -16.65 -44.53 20.67
N ALA A 12 -17.23 -43.80 21.63
CA ALA A 12 -17.89 -42.52 21.38
C ALA A 12 -16.83 -41.41 21.23
N PHE A 13 -16.70 -40.87 20.01
CA PHE A 13 -15.84 -39.71 19.73
C PHE A 13 -16.58 -38.41 20.08
N VAL A 14 -16.07 -37.66 21.06
CA VAL A 14 -16.52 -36.30 21.38
C VAL A 14 -15.91 -35.34 20.34
N VAL A 15 -16.77 -34.70 19.54
CA VAL A 15 -16.36 -33.75 18.49
C VAL A 15 -16.34 -32.34 19.10
N PHE A 16 -15.15 -31.77 19.34
CA PHE A 16 -15.01 -30.36 19.72
C PHE A 16 -15.20 -29.49 18.47
N ARG A 17 -16.27 -28.68 18.45
CA ARG A 17 -16.49 -27.66 17.41
C ARG A 17 -15.67 -26.43 17.77
N VAL A 18 -14.62 -26.11 17.01
CA VAL A 18 -13.97 -24.79 17.07
C VAL A 18 -14.85 -23.81 16.28
N SER A 19 -15.55 -22.93 16.99
CA SER A 19 -16.19 -21.76 16.40
C SER A 19 -15.11 -20.74 16.05
N ALA A 20 -14.85 -20.48 14.77
CA ALA A 20 -14.11 -19.30 14.36
C ALA A 20 -14.95 -18.06 14.73
N GLN A 21 -14.69 -17.47 15.89
CA GLN A 21 -15.36 -16.23 16.28
C GLN A 21 -14.83 -15.09 15.43
N THR A 22 -15.75 -14.33 14.83
CA THR A 22 -15.45 -13.05 14.18
C THR A 22 -15.43 -11.94 15.23
N ALA A 23 -14.59 -10.92 15.02
CA ALA A 23 -14.58 -9.73 15.84
C ALA A 23 -15.93 -9.01 15.69
N PRO A 24 -16.46 -8.37 16.75
CA PRO A 24 -17.70 -7.62 16.64
C PRO A 24 -17.54 -6.44 15.66
N GLN A 25 -18.65 -5.97 15.09
CA GLN A 25 -18.68 -4.74 14.31
C GLN A 25 -18.16 -3.58 15.16
N TYR A 26 -17.29 -2.73 14.60
CA TYR A 26 -16.53 -1.71 15.35
C TYR A 26 -15.68 -2.27 16.50
N GLY A 27 -15.48 -3.58 16.56
CA GLY A 27 -14.67 -4.26 17.57
C GLY A 27 -13.21 -4.36 17.18
N GLN A 28 -12.36 -4.67 18.17
CA GLN A 28 -10.95 -4.91 17.92
C GLN A 28 -10.76 -6.21 17.12
N CYS A 29 -9.97 -6.13 16.07
CA CYS A 29 -9.64 -7.23 15.17
C CYS A 29 -8.12 -7.40 14.99
N GLY A 30 -7.31 -6.61 15.67
CA GLY A 30 -5.85 -6.69 15.57
C GLY A 30 -5.16 -5.74 16.54
N GLY A 31 -3.84 -5.87 16.61
CA GLY A 31 -2.99 -5.09 17.51
C GLY A 31 -1.96 -5.97 18.23
N THR A 32 -0.81 -5.39 18.59
CA THR A 32 0.21 -6.04 19.40
C THR A 32 -0.38 -6.52 20.73
N GLY A 33 -0.31 -7.82 20.97
CA GLY A 33 -0.87 -8.46 22.17
C GLY A 33 -2.34 -8.85 22.07
N TRP A 34 -3.03 -8.57 20.95
CA TRP A 34 -4.41 -9.00 20.73
C TRP A 34 -4.47 -10.52 20.49
N THR A 35 -5.20 -11.23 21.35
CA THR A 35 -5.43 -12.69 21.26
C THR A 35 -6.87 -13.04 20.85
N GLY A 36 -7.70 -12.03 20.62
CA GLY A 36 -9.09 -12.20 20.21
C GLY A 36 -9.25 -12.46 18.72
N ALA A 37 -10.50 -12.43 18.25
CA ALA A 37 -10.84 -12.63 16.86
C ALA A 37 -10.14 -11.61 15.95
N THR A 38 -9.56 -12.07 14.84
CA THR A 38 -8.87 -11.21 13.86
C THR A 38 -9.65 -11.00 12.57
N THR A 39 -10.72 -11.77 12.38
CA THR A 39 -11.59 -11.69 11.20
C THR A 39 -12.83 -10.89 11.51
N CYS A 40 -13.14 -9.89 10.69
CA CYS A 40 -14.37 -9.11 10.82
C CYS A 40 -15.58 -9.83 10.23
N PRO A 41 -16.82 -9.43 10.60
CA PRO A 41 -18.04 -10.00 10.02
C PRO A 41 -18.12 -9.75 8.51
N ALA A 42 -18.99 -10.48 7.80
CA ALA A 42 -19.17 -10.26 6.37
C ALA A 42 -19.52 -8.79 6.06
N ASN A 43 -18.89 -8.22 5.02
CA ASN A 43 -18.94 -6.80 4.63
C ASN A 43 -18.26 -5.82 5.61
N TRP A 44 -17.34 -6.33 6.44
CA TRP A 44 -16.50 -5.54 7.33
C TRP A 44 -15.04 -5.92 7.15
N SER A 45 -14.16 -4.93 7.26
CA SER A 45 -12.72 -5.09 7.11
C SER A 45 -12.00 -4.66 8.38
N CYS A 46 -10.94 -5.38 8.73
CA CYS A 46 -10.11 -5.03 9.88
C CYS A 46 -9.18 -3.87 9.51
N THR A 47 -9.57 -2.65 9.88
CA THR A 47 -8.82 -1.44 9.59
C THR A 47 -7.82 -1.16 10.70
N PHE A 48 -6.54 -1.06 10.35
CA PHE A 48 -5.48 -0.71 11.29
C PHE A 48 -5.67 0.73 11.80
N SER A 49 -5.53 0.93 13.11
CA SER A 49 -5.58 2.28 13.72
C SER A 49 -4.24 2.63 14.37
N ASN A 50 -3.68 1.74 15.19
CA ASN A 50 -2.35 1.89 15.77
C ASN A 50 -1.75 0.52 16.12
N ALA A 51 -0.51 0.52 16.60
CA ALA A 51 0.26 -0.70 16.87
C ALA A 51 -0.49 -1.69 17.79
N TRP A 52 -1.27 -1.20 18.77
CA TRP A 52 -1.99 -2.04 19.74
C TRP A 52 -3.46 -2.26 19.40
N TYR A 53 -3.97 -1.65 18.32
CA TYR A 53 -5.40 -1.63 18.01
C TYR A 53 -5.72 -1.51 16.51
N SER A 54 -6.48 -2.47 16.00
CA SER A 54 -7.15 -2.44 14.70
C SER A 54 -8.64 -2.69 14.91
N GLN A 55 -9.51 -2.02 14.16
CA GLN A 55 -10.97 -2.06 14.34
C GLN A 55 -11.69 -2.58 13.09
N CYS A 56 -12.72 -3.39 13.27
CA CYS A 56 -13.62 -3.75 12.18
C CYS A 56 -14.46 -2.55 11.75
N LEU A 57 -14.30 -2.09 10.50
CA LEU A 57 -15.11 -1.02 9.91
C LEU A 57 -15.89 -1.53 8.69
N PRO A 58 -17.04 -0.91 8.34
CA PRO A 58 -17.81 -1.32 7.17
C PRO A 58 -17.01 -1.03 5.89
N GLY A 59 -16.86 -2.04 5.03
CA GLY A 59 -16.18 -1.92 3.73
C GLY A 59 -16.77 -2.94 2.77
N SER A 60 -17.19 -2.49 1.59
CA SER A 60 -17.92 -3.30 0.61
C SER A 60 -17.11 -4.51 0.16
N ALA A 61 -17.45 -5.70 0.66
CA ALA A 61 -16.88 -6.96 0.20
C ALA A 61 -17.65 -7.42 -1.05
N THR A 62 -17.03 -7.35 -2.23
CA THR A 62 -17.48 -8.16 -3.36
C THR A 62 -17.07 -9.60 -3.09
N THR A 63 -18.08 -10.47 -2.99
CA THR A 63 -17.98 -11.91 -2.79
C THR A 63 -17.09 -12.60 -3.82
N THR A 64 -16.05 -13.30 -3.37
CA THR A 64 -15.41 -14.35 -4.17
C THR A 64 -15.36 -15.63 -3.33
N GLY A 65 -15.91 -16.71 -3.90
CA GLY A 65 -16.13 -18.00 -3.23
C GLY A 65 -14.85 -18.73 -2.80
N PRO A 66 -15.00 -19.86 -2.06
CA PRO A 66 -13.89 -20.54 -1.43
C PRO A 66 -13.16 -21.45 -2.44
N THR A 67 -11.85 -21.23 -2.62
CA THR A 67 -10.97 -22.24 -3.23
C THR A 67 -10.15 -22.90 -2.13
N THR A 68 -10.43 -24.18 -1.92
CA THR A 68 -9.80 -25.10 -0.97
C THR A 68 -8.28 -25.24 -1.20
N THR A 69 -7.49 -24.96 -0.16
CA THR A 69 -6.08 -25.36 -0.05
C THR A 69 -5.98 -26.78 0.54
N VAL A 70 -5.26 -27.66 -0.15
CA VAL A 70 -4.83 -28.97 0.37
C VAL A 70 -3.45 -28.79 1.01
N SER A 71 -3.31 -29.22 2.27
CA SER A 71 -2.05 -29.29 3.02
C SER A 71 -1.80 -30.71 3.49
N THR A 72 -0.53 -31.13 3.63
CA THR A 72 0.06 -32.07 4.63
C THR A 72 1.52 -32.46 4.22
N PRO A 73 2.39 -33.03 5.09
CA PRO A 73 3.13 -32.30 6.14
C PRO A 73 4.66 -32.64 6.22
N VAL A 74 5.39 -31.80 6.99
CA VAL A 74 6.57 -32.04 7.86
C VAL A 74 7.72 -32.97 7.41
N GLY A 75 8.94 -32.39 7.35
CA GLY A 75 10.22 -33.07 7.50
C GLY A 75 11.19 -32.22 8.33
N THR A 76 11.62 -32.76 9.47
CA THR A 76 12.50 -32.16 10.49
C THR A 76 13.98 -32.22 10.11
N GLY A 77 14.72 -31.15 10.39
CA GLY A 77 16.14 -31.19 10.79
C GLY A 77 17.17 -30.81 9.71
N GLY A 78 17.97 -29.78 9.99
CA GLY A 78 19.18 -29.49 9.23
C GLY A 78 19.64 -28.03 9.35
N SER A 79 20.51 -27.77 10.32
CA SER A 79 21.28 -26.53 10.42
C SER A 79 22.25 -26.42 9.24
N THR A 80 22.02 -25.45 8.35
CA THR A 80 23.06 -24.92 7.45
C THR A 80 22.84 -23.42 7.27
N THR A 81 23.89 -22.67 7.59
CA THR A 81 24.10 -21.27 7.25
C THR A 81 23.91 -21.09 5.75
N VAL A 82 22.85 -20.40 5.32
CA VAL A 82 22.68 -19.98 3.93
C VAL A 82 22.43 -18.49 3.94
N SER A 83 23.46 -17.75 3.52
CA SER A 83 23.33 -16.37 3.05
C SER A 83 22.36 -16.37 1.87
N SER A 84 21.13 -15.91 2.10
CA SER A 84 20.21 -15.57 1.02
C SER A 84 20.62 -14.20 0.48
N THR A 85 21.41 -14.20 -0.58
CA THR A 85 21.55 -13.05 -1.47
C THR A 85 20.19 -12.82 -2.12
N SER A 86 19.34 -12.02 -1.48
CA SER A 86 18.14 -11.48 -2.08
C SER A 86 18.56 -10.30 -2.95
N THR A 87 18.65 -10.54 -4.25
CA THR A 87 18.73 -9.48 -5.26
C THR A 87 17.37 -8.78 -5.30
N ALA A 88 17.16 -7.81 -4.41
CA ALA A 88 16.04 -6.88 -4.49
C ALA A 88 16.46 -5.71 -5.39
N SER A 89 15.80 -5.65 -6.54
CA SER A 89 15.76 -4.49 -7.43
C SER A 89 14.52 -3.69 -7.05
N SER A 90 14.57 -2.39 -7.28
CA SER A 90 13.64 -1.31 -6.90
C SER A 90 12.30 -1.36 -7.65
N GLY A 91 11.71 -2.56 -7.69
CA GLY A 91 10.46 -2.99 -8.29
C GLY A 91 10.06 -4.35 -7.69
N SER A 92 10.15 -4.47 -6.36
CA SER A 92 9.70 -5.69 -5.66
C SER A 92 8.24 -5.96 -6.00
N ALA A 93 7.99 -7.08 -6.69
CA ALA A 93 6.66 -7.48 -7.13
C ALA A 93 5.66 -7.55 -5.97
N THR A 94 6.13 -7.91 -4.77
CA THR A 94 5.29 -8.05 -3.58
C THR A 94 5.41 -6.86 -2.65
N LEU A 95 4.26 -6.34 -2.22
CA LEU A 95 4.14 -5.24 -1.27
C LEU A 95 4.69 -5.62 0.11
N ALA A 96 5.61 -4.81 0.64
CA ALA A 96 6.14 -5.01 1.98
C ALA A 96 5.09 -4.60 3.04
N PRO A 97 5.05 -5.27 4.21
CA PRO A 97 4.11 -4.93 5.28
C PRO A 97 4.19 -3.46 5.69
N GLY A 98 3.04 -2.80 5.71
CA GLY A 98 2.92 -1.39 6.08
C GLY A 98 3.29 -0.40 4.98
N TRP A 99 3.68 -0.86 3.79
CA TRP A 99 3.90 -0.02 2.61
C TRP A 99 2.66 -0.02 1.71
N SER A 100 2.60 0.92 0.76
CA SER A 100 1.59 0.98 -0.29
C SER A 100 2.25 1.28 -1.63
N PHE A 101 1.73 0.73 -2.73
CA PHE A 101 1.99 1.36 -4.02
C PHE A 101 1.21 2.68 -4.08
N VAL A 102 1.59 3.60 -4.95
CA VAL A 102 0.79 4.81 -5.23
C VAL A 102 0.56 4.87 -6.74
N ARG A 103 -0.68 5.07 -7.17
CA ARG A 103 -1.05 5.09 -8.58
C ARG A 103 -2.08 6.17 -8.91
N ALA A 104 -2.06 6.62 -10.16
CA ALA A 104 -3.11 7.48 -10.69
C ALA A 104 -4.43 6.70 -10.85
N VAL A 105 -5.54 7.36 -10.54
CA VAL A 105 -6.90 6.79 -10.58
C VAL A 105 -7.82 7.45 -11.61
N GLU A 106 -7.28 8.30 -12.48
CA GLU A 106 -8.02 8.98 -13.53
C GLU A 106 -7.29 8.85 -14.88
N ASP A 107 -8.03 9.00 -15.98
CA ASP A 107 -7.44 9.09 -17.32
C ASP A 107 -6.70 10.43 -17.50
N PRO A 108 -5.60 10.48 -18.28
CA PRO A 108 -5.09 9.44 -19.18
C PRO A 108 -4.03 8.52 -18.53
N ASN A 109 -3.65 8.75 -17.27
CA ASN A 109 -2.58 8.00 -16.62
C ASN A 109 -3.11 6.92 -15.67
N PHE A 110 -4.36 6.48 -15.87
CA PHE A 110 -5.00 5.46 -15.05
C PHE A 110 -4.09 4.23 -14.91
N HIS A 111 -3.89 3.79 -13.67
CA HIS A 111 -3.00 2.67 -13.31
C HIS A 111 -1.51 2.86 -13.67
N LYS A 112 -1.05 4.10 -13.87
CA LYS A 112 0.38 4.41 -13.83
C LYS A 112 0.81 4.65 -12.38
N TYR A 113 1.99 4.12 -12.04
CA TYR A 113 2.48 4.06 -10.67
C TYR A 113 3.56 5.08 -10.41
N LEU A 114 3.51 5.72 -9.24
CA LEU A 114 4.53 6.65 -8.78
C LEU A 114 5.84 5.88 -8.55
N GLN A 115 6.94 6.47 -9.00
CA GLN A 115 8.28 5.90 -8.88
C GLN A 115 9.37 6.97 -9.06
N SER A 116 10.61 6.61 -8.74
CA SER A 116 11.79 7.35 -9.19
C SER A 116 11.99 7.21 -10.70
N GLN A 117 12.32 8.30 -11.38
CA GLN A 117 12.68 8.25 -12.81
C GLN A 117 13.87 7.31 -13.05
N VAL A 118 14.87 7.35 -12.17
CA VAL A 118 15.96 6.38 -12.13
C VAL A 118 15.72 5.52 -10.91
N LEU A 119 15.30 4.27 -11.14
CA LEU A 119 14.79 3.37 -10.10
C LEU A 119 15.73 3.29 -8.89
N GLY A 120 15.15 3.43 -7.68
CA GLY A 120 15.90 3.36 -6.43
C GLY A 120 16.86 4.53 -6.16
N THR A 121 16.77 5.65 -6.90
CA THR A 121 17.70 6.78 -6.72
C THR A 121 17.00 8.13 -6.57
N ALA A 122 17.73 9.08 -5.99
CA ALA A 122 17.38 10.50 -5.95
C ALA A 122 17.30 11.05 -7.37
N SER A 123 16.08 11.19 -7.88
CA SER A 123 15.77 11.55 -9.26
C SER A 123 14.35 12.14 -9.31
N PRO A 124 13.92 12.75 -10.43
CA PRO A 124 12.55 13.26 -10.56
C PRO A 124 11.51 12.18 -10.26
N ALA A 125 10.38 12.57 -9.68
CA ALA A 125 9.24 11.69 -9.52
C ALA A 125 8.47 11.58 -10.83
N VAL A 126 8.15 10.36 -11.22
CA VAL A 126 7.42 10.07 -12.45
C VAL A 126 6.29 9.08 -12.20
N LEU A 127 5.29 9.08 -13.08
CA LEU A 127 4.40 7.95 -13.24
C LEU A 127 4.95 6.99 -14.31
N GLY A 128 4.86 5.69 -14.04
CA GLY A 128 5.35 4.65 -14.92
C GLY A 128 4.51 3.39 -14.92
N ASP A 129 5.04 2.36 -15.57
CA ASP A 129 4.39 1.05 -15.65
C ASP A 129 4.40 0.31 -14.30
N TYR A 130 3.39 -0.53 -14.08
CA TYR A 130 3.25 -1.33 -12.85
C TYR A 130 4.45 -2.22 -12.54
N THR A 131 5.22 -2.62 -13.57
CA THR A 131 6.43 -3.44 -13.42
C THR A 131 7.58 -2.74 -12.69
N HIS A 132 7.55 -1.42 -12.59
CA HIS A 132 8.55 -0.60 -11.89
C HIS A 132 7.96 0.15 -10.69
N ALA A 133 6.73 -0.18 -10.29
CA ALA A 133 6.03 0.49 -9.21
C ALA A 133 6.85 0.48 -7.91
N ALA A 134 7.10 1.67 -7.37
CA ALA A 134 7.77 1.81 -6.09
C ALA A 134 6.77 1.69 -4.93
N GLN A 135 7.31 1.41 -3.74
CA GLN A 135 6.51 1.26 -2.52
C GLN A 135 6.75 2.46 -1.62
N PHE A 136 5.68 2.94 -1.00
CA PHE A 136 5.65 4.17 -0.24
C PHE A 136 5.07 4.01 1.16
N GLN A 137 5.54 4.86 2.06
CA GLN A 137 4.96 5.10 3.38
C GLN A 137 4.88 6.61 3.61
N VAL A 138 3.94 7.03 4.44
CA VAL A 138 3.97 8.37 5.01
C VAL A 138 4.31 8.27 6.50
N VAL A 139 5.43 8.87 6.89
CA VAL A 139 5.89 8.88 8.29
C VAL A 139 6.29 10.30 8.65
N ASN A 140 5.73 10.85 9.73
CA ASN A 140 6.02 12.20 10.22
C ASN A 140 5.88 13.30 9.13
N GLY A 141 4.86 13.17 8.28
CA GLY A 141 4.62 14.12 7.18
C GLY A 141 5.53 13.94 5.97
N GLN A 142 6.37 12.91 5.93
CA GLN A 142 7.26 12.63 4.81
C GLN A 142 6.73 11.48 3.97
N LEU A 143 6.63 11.66 2.66
CA LEU A 143 6.41 10.56 1.72
C LEU A 143 7.76 9.88 1.46
N ILE A 144 7.88 8.65 1.94
CA ILE A 144 9.10 7.85 1.89
C ILE A 144 8.92 6.78 0.83
N GLN A 145 9.84 6.70 -0.12
CA GLN A 145 9.97 5.61 -1.06
C GLN A 145 10.99 4.58 -0.55
N ASN A 146 10.65 3.30 -0.65
CA ASN A 146 11.59 2.21 -0.45
C ASN A 146 12.54 2.12 -1.65
N ALA A 147 13.84 2.31 -1.40
CA ALA A 147 14.91 2.18 -2.39
C ALA A 147 15.92 1.13 -1.93
N ASP A 148 15.48 -0.12 -1.84
CA ASP A 148 16.31 -1.31 -1.61
C ASP A 148 17.22 -1.18 -0.37
N GLY A 149 16.60 -0.90 0.79
CA GLY A 149 17.30 -0.75 2.07
C GLY A 149 17.75 0.67 2.40
N SER A 150 17.52 1.62 1.48
CA SER A 150 17.62 3.05 1.75
C SER A 150 16.26 3.73 1.59
N ASN A 151 16.02 4.78 2.38
CA ASN A 151 14.83 5.61 2.25
C ASN A 151 15.13 6.80 1.34
N LEU A 152 14.25 7.04 0.37
CA LEU A 152 14.19 8.30 -0.34
C LEU A 152 12.97 9.09 0.11
N TYR A 153 13.10 10.40 0.22
CA TYR A 153 12.05 11.31 0.64
C TYR A 153 11.58 12.13 -0.56
N ALA A 154 10.28 12.27 -0.70
CA ALA A 154 9.70 13.15 -1.70
C ALA A 154 9.94 14.61 -1.32
N ILE A 155 10.58 15.37 -2.20
CA ILE A 155 10.84 16.80 -2.07
C ILE A 155 9.95 17.56 -3.03
N VAL A 156 9.24 18.55 -2.51
CA VAL A 156 8.49 19.51 -3.32
C VAL A 156 9.33 20.76 -3.51
N GLU A 157 9.54 21.17 -4.75
CA GLU A 157 10.26 22.40 -5.06
C GLU A 157 9.50 23.63 -4.55
N PRO A 158 10.18 24.63 -3.97
CA PRO A 158 9.52 25.86 -3.58
C PRO A 158 9.02 26.62 -4.83
N PRO A 159 7.92 27.39 -4.71
CA PRO A 159 7.43 28.19 -5.82
C PRO A 159 8.47 29.23 -6.24
N ALA A 160 8.82 29.25 -7.53
CA ALA A 160 9.81 30.19 -8.06
C ALA A 160 9.33 31.66 -7.98
N ASN A 161 8.01 31.87 -8.00
CA ASN A 161 7.35 33.17 -7.84
C ASN A 161 5.85 32.94 -7.56
N SER A 162 5.07 34.01 -7.41
CA SER A 162 3.63 33.94 -7.12
C SER A 162 2.73 33.51 -8.29
N THR A 163 3.28 33.34 -9.50
CA THR A 163 2.51 32.97 -10.70
C THR A 163 2.71 31.53 -11.13
N VAL A 164 3.60 30.77 -10.46
CA VAL A 164 3.77 29.34 -10.76
C VAL A 164 2.51 28.56 -10.39
N VAL A 165 2.09 27.68 -11.29
CA VAL A 165 0.86 26.88 -11.15
C VAL A 165 1.14 25.41 -10.86
N LYS A 166 2.41 25.00 -10.84
CA LYS A 166 2.84 23.65 -10.52
C LYS A 166 4.18 23.65 -9.79
N LEU A 167 4.38 22.69 -8.89
CA LEU A 167 5.66 22.50 -8.19
C LEU A 167 6.23 21.12 -8.52
N GLY A 168 7.52 21.06 -8.83
CA GLY A 168 8.21 19.81 -9.13
C GLY A 168 8.27 18.90 -7.91
N LEU A 169 8.11 17.59 -8.14
CA LEU A 169 8.33 16.54 -7.16
C LEU A 169 9.57 15.73 -7.56
N HIS A 170 10.50 15.55 -6.63
CA HIS A 170 11.67 14.69 -6.85
C HIS A 170 12.04 13.90 -5.59
N TRP A 171 12.90 12.90 -5.73
CA TRP A 171 13.37 12.06 -4.63
C TRP A 171 14.73 12.53 -4.14
N SER A 172 14.93 12.51 -2.82
CA SER A 172 16.18 12.88 -2.15
C SER A 172 16.51 11.91 -1.01
N THR A 173 17.77 11.87 -0.60
CA THR A 173 18.19 11.15 0.63
C THR A 173 17.94 11.96 1.90
N THR A 174 17.54 13.22 1.77
CA THR A 174 17.25 14.13 2.88
C THR A 174 15.74 14.42 2.92
N PRO A 175 15.09 14.50 4.10
CA PRO A 175 13.67 14.84 4.22
C PRO A 175 13.30 16.23 3.68
N ASP A 176 12.05 16.37 3.23
CA ASP A 176 11.47 17.66 2.84
C ASP A 176 11.20 18.55 4.05
N THR A 177 11.31 19.85 3.81
CA THR A 177 11.06 20.89 4.82
C THR A 177 10.00 21.89 4.38
N LEU A 178 9.53 21.81 3.14
CA LEU A 178 8.56 22.77 2.60
C LEU A 178 7.12 22.43 3.01
N GLY A 179 6.77 21.14 3.02
CA GLY A 179 5.43 20.70 3.31
C GLY A 179 5.36 19.32 3.95
N THR A 180 4.14 18.81 4.02
CA THR A 180 3.81 17.53 4.62
C THR A 180 2.90 16.74 3.71
N PHE A 181 3.23 15.46 3.55
CA PHE A 181 2.39 14.46 2.91
C PHE A 181 1.53 13.75 3.95
N VAL A 182 0.31 13.37 3.56
CA VAL A 182 -0.59 12.52 4.33
C VAL A 182 -1.32 11.57 3.40
N PHE A 183 -1.72 10.40 3.91
CA PHE A 183 -2.79 9.62 3.30
C PHE A 183 -4.11 9.95 4.00
N SER A 184 -5.08 10.45 3.23
CA SER A 184 -6.45 10.73 3.67
C SER A 184 -7.37 9.68 3.05
N GLY A 185 -7.66 8.63 3.83
CA GLY A 185 -8.11 7.37 3.22
C GLY A 185 -7.01 6.84 2.30
N ASP A 186 -7.36 6.56 1.04
CA ASP A 186 -6.37 6.16 0.03
C ASP A 186 -5.71 7.35 -0.66
N SER A 187 -6.25 8.57 -0.56
CA SER A 187 -5.74 9.71 -1.33
C SER A 187 -4.41 10.19 -0.77
N LEU A 188 -3.40 10.29 -1.63
CA LEU A 188 -2.14 10.95 -1.30
C LEU A 188 -2.35 12.46 -1.41
N GLU A 189 -2.15 13.14 -0.28
CA GLU A 189 -2.31 14.58 -0.16
C GLU A 189 -0.99 15.24 0.22
N TRP A 190 -0.79 16.46 -0.27
CA TRP A 190 0.31 17.32 0.16
C TRP A 190 -0.20 18.72 0.50
N SER A 191 0.29 19.26 1.61
CA SER A 191 0.02 20.63 2.04
C SER A 191 1.26 21.28 2.62
N SER A 192 1.27 22.61 2.65
CA SER A 192 2.35 23.40 3.22
C SER A 192 1.78 24.60 3.98
N PRO A 193 2.40 25.02 5.10
CA PRO A 193 1.99 26.24 5.78
C PRO A 193 2.21 27.49 4.92
N SER A 194 3.23 27.49 4.05
CA SER A 194 3.67 28.65 3.26
C SER A 194 3.14 28.65 1.82
N VAL A 195 2.76 27.49 1.26
CA VAL A 195 2.19 27.40 -0.09
C VAL A 195 0.68 27.18 -0.02
N LYS A 196 -0.09 28.12 -0.57
CA LYS A 196 -1.56 28.01 -0.66
C LYS A 196 -1.96 27.28 -1.93
N ARG A 197 -2.94 26.39 -1.81
CA ARG A 197 -3.56 25.64 -2.91
C ARG A 197 -5.02 25.36 -2.59
N GLN A 198 -5.83 25.10 -3.62
CA GLN A 198 -7.27 24.89 -3.45
C GLN A 198 -7.60 23.48 -2.94
N GLN A 199 -6.87 22.47 -3.40
CA GLN A 199 -7.11 21.05 -3.11
C GLN A 199 -5.78 20.37 -2.80
N ASN A 200 -5.69 19.64 -1.70
CA ASN A 200 -4.44 18.99 -1.28
C ASN A 200 -4.13 17.70 -2.04
N ASN A 201 -5.14 17.09 -2.65
CA ASN A 201 -5.05 15.86 -3.46
C ASN A 201 -4.91 16.13 -4.97
N ALA A 202 -4.74 17.39 -5.40
CA ALA A 202 -4.63 17.72 -6.81
C ALA A 202 -3.22 17.50 -7.34
N TRP A 203 -3.02 16.56 -8.26
CA TRP A 203 -1.73 16.30 -8.87
C TRP A 203 -1.76 16.72 -10.34
N LEU A 204 -0.59 17.02 -10.88
CA LEU A 204 -0.41 17.22 -12.32
C LEU A 204 0.60 16.20 -12.82
N VAL A 205 0.29 15.59 -13.95
CA VAL A 205 1.22 14.74 -14.68
C VAL A 205 1.47 15.37 -16.04
N CYS A 206 2.72 15.76 -16.28
CA CYS A 206 3.11 16.41 -17.52
C CYS A 206 4.15 15.55 -18.25
N PRO A 207 3.94 15.25 -19.54
CA PRO A 207 4.97 14.63 -20.36
C PRO A 207 6.24 15.49 -20.41
N SER A 208 7.39 14.85 -20.22
CA SER A 208 8.73 15.44 -20.36
C SER A 208 9.58 14.51 -21.21
N GLY A 209 9.50 14.68 -22.54
CA GLY A 209 10.07 13.71 -23.47
C GLY A 209 9.31 12.39 -23.38
N THR A 210 9.96 11.32 -22.94
CA THR A 210 9.36 9.98 -22.81
C THR A 210 8.86 9.66 -21.39
N THR A 211 9.06 10.56 -20.43
CA THR A 211 8.65 10.36 -19.04
C THR A 211 7.39 11.15 -18.70
N LEU A 212 6.67 10.72 -17.67
CA LEU A 212 5.49 11.38 -17.13
C LEU A 212 5.85 11.99 -15.79
N SER A 213 6.34 13.23 -15.78
CA SER A 213 6.77 13.90 -14.55
C SER A 213 5.58 14.29 -13.68
N VAL A 214 5.72 14.08 -12.37
CA VAL A 214 4.68 14.36 -11.36
C VAL A 214 4.93 15.73 -10.72
N PHE A 215 3.86 16.49 -10.56
CA PHE A 215 3.88 17.82 -9.95
C PHE A 215 2.72 17.98 -8.97
N ILE A 216 2.91 18.86 -7.99
CA ILE A 216 1.82 19.40 -7.17
C ILE A 216 1.04 20.41 -8.03
N ASN A 217 -0.29 20.27 -8.12
CA ASN A 217 -1.13 21.28 -8.75
C ASN A 217 -1.41 22.45 -7.79
N LEU A 218 -1.01 23.67 -8.16
CA LEU A 218 -1.38 24.90 -7.44
C LEU A 218 -2.56 25.64 -8.09
N GLY A 219 -2.92 25.29 -9.32
CA GLY A 219 -4.03 25.85 -10.06
C GLY A 219 -5.41 25.30 -9.62
N ALA A 220 -6.45 25.78 -10.28
CA ALA A 220 -7.79 25.23 -10.13
C ALA A 220 -7.89 23.88 -10.86
N TYR A 221 -8.05 22.80 -10.08
CA TYR A 221 -8.22 21.43 -10.59
C TYR A 221 -9.31 21.38 -11.67
N ALA A 222 -9.01 20.75 -12.81
CA ALA A 222 -9.91 20.56 -13.95
C ALA A 222 -10.41 21.83 -14.67
N TYR A 223 -9.93 23.03 -14.32
CA TYR A 223 -10.34 24.29 -14.97
C TYR A 223 -9.15 25.08 -15.54
N MET A 224 -7.94 24.91 -14.98
CA MET A 224 -6.72 25.59 -15.43
C MET A 224 -5.54 24.61 -15.57
N THR A 225 -5.81 23.38 -16.01
CA THR A 225 -4.77 22.38 -16.28
C THR A 225 -3.76 22.96 -17.29
N PRO A 226 -2.46 23.02 -16.96
CA PRO A 226 -1.46 23.53 -17.89
C PRO A 226 -1.45 22.73 -19.20
N ALA A 227 -1.24 23.41 -20.32
CA ALA A 227 -1.26 22.76 -21.63
C ALA A 227 -0.28 21.56 -21.70
N GLY A 228 -0.80 20.42 -22.15
CA GLY A 228 -0.04 19.16 -22.24
C GLY A 228 0.05 18.37 -20.95
N CYS A 229 -0.38 18.91 -19.80
CA CYS A 229 -0.49 18.15 -18.55
C CYS A 229 -1.90 17.57 -18.39
N ALA A 230 -2.01 16.54 -17.57
CA ALA A 230 -3.26 16.00 -17.06
C ALA A 230 -3.38 16.29 -15.56
N ASP A 231 -4.58 16.62 -15.12
CA ASP A 231 -4.95 16.57 -13.71
C ASP A 231 -5.09 15.12 -13.28
N GLU A 232 -4.59 14.80 -12.08
CA GLU A 232 -4.63 13.46 -11.55
C GLU A 232 -4.95 13.49 -10.06
N THR A 233 -5.58 12.41 -9.60
CA THR A 233 -5.61 12.03 -8.19
C THR A 233 -4.67 10.82 -8.01
N LEU A 234 -3.77 10.88 -7.04
CA LEU A 234 -2.88 9.77 -6.70
C LEU A 234 -3.39 9.06 -5.44
N ASN A 235 -3.62 7.75 -5.55
CA ASN A 235 -4.12 6.94 -4.43
C ASN A 235 -3.13 5.84 -4.06
N ALA A 236 -3.05 5.55 -2.77
CA ALA A 236 -2.49 4.33 -2.23
C ALA A 236 -3.21 3.12 -2.84
N TYR A 237 -2.42 2.10 -3.17
CA TYR A 237 -2.89 0.80 -3.60
C TYR A 237 -2.18 -0.27 -2.78
N THR A 238 -2.96 -1.02 -2.02
CA THR A 238 -2.51 -1.98 -1.01
C THR A 238 -2.62 -3.43 -1.46
N GLY A 239 -2.86 -3.65 -2.76
CA GLY A 239 -2.81 -4.99 -3.34
C GLY A 239 -1.43 -5.61 -3.15
N THR A 240 -1.39 -6.93 -3.05
CA THR A 240 -0.13 -7.68 -2.80
C THR A 240 0.90 -7.44 -3.87
N THR A 241 0.47 -7.11 -5.10
CA THR A 241 1.34 -6.77 -6.23
C THR A 241 0.73 -5.61 -7.01
N ALA A 242 1.57 -4.74 -7.57
CA ALA A 242 1.14 -3.75 -8.56
C ALA A 242 0.53 -4.46 -9.78
N VAL A 243 -0.53 -3.89 -10.34
CA VAL A 243 -1.28 -4.46 -11.46
C VAL A 243 -1.49 -3.42 -12.56
N PRO A 244 -1.54 -3.85 -13.84
CA PRO A 244 -1.87 -2.96 -14.95
C PRO A 244 -3.28 -2.37 -14.84
#